data_AF-A0A952E2D7-F1
#
_entry.id   AF-A0A952E2D7-F1
#
_cell.length_a   1.000
_cell.length_b   1.000
_cell.length_c   1.000
_cell.angle_alpha   90.00
_cell.angle_beta   90.00
_cell.angle_gamma   90.00
#
_symmetry.space_group_name_H-M   'P 1'
#
loop_
_entity.id
_entity.type
_entity.pdbx_description
1 polymer ?
#
loop_
_entity_poly.entity_id
_entity_poly.type
_entity_poly.pdbx_seq_one_letter_code
_entity_poly.pdbx_strand_id
1 'polypeptide(L)'
;MPIRDNQEHLSLEEVAQRLNKSIDQVRELCAEGQLSGAFQRLGDHVWQIPSSSVEEWINHHLFSKAWFNRMLPRWRRLNKKVLGFPRITVGWTIAFIITLVGLYGTLKSLGYFQPVRQMDGDFRVAIAAFEVIGDRDTRSEGRDQAQGVFLRMGEAFTKLNPDFTIGLWGPDDVTPIRGATREARALSASKIADKIGADIIVYGTLDTTRPLWILTPEFYVSSANLADAQEITGQYEMGQPIEATGEGSIATRMTFSTILSERAYLLSQFAVGLSHYAAYNYATAQAFFEEVEQEYDSTEVGGKEVLYLLLGNAAGKNQNYDLAETAYQKALAVNPDYSRAYAGLASVYYIRGLQPADESDNLAAIDVDLINQSIASYKQAATASVRPALSDIDVKVHFGLGQAYLALHLQDANKPIAPAVQEFEAVIEGYGDGENQRVRELAAEAHARLGRIYSMTGTSDRAISEYGYAIDLLYDRKERQQLFEERIQELQNGKQY
;
A
#
# COMPACT_ATOMS: atom_id res chain seq x y z
N MET A 1 23.75 7.33 68.93
CA MET A 1 24.95 7.25 68.04
C MET A 1 25.31 5.79 67.86
N PRO A 2 25.81 5.31 66.70
CA PRO A 2 25.60 5.72 65.30
C PRO A 2 24.98 4.59 64.44
N ILE A 3 24.17 4.93 63.41
CA ILE A 3 24.38 4.87 61.93
C ILE A 3 24.08 3.50 61.27
N ARG A 4 23.03 3.54 60.43
CA ARG A 4 22.51 2.51 59.52
C ARG A 4 23.36 2.41 58.24
N ASP A 5 23.50 1.20 57.74
CA ASP A 5 23.99 0.86 56.40
C ASP A 5 22.76 0.48 55.54
N ASN A 6 22.54 1.14 54.41
CA ASN A 6 21.52 0.79 53.43
C ASN A 6 22.05 1.19 52.04
N GLN A 7 22.63 0.24 51.32
CA GLN A 7 22.82 0.34 49.87
C GLN A 7 21.58 -0.24 49.18
N GLU A 8 20.77 0.62 48.58
CA GLU A 8 19.71 0.20 47.66
C GLU A 8 20.35 -0.20 46.31
N HIS A 9 20.31 -1.50 46.00
CA HIS A 9 20.56 -2.00 44.66
C HIS A 9 19.31 -1.77 43.80
N LEU A 10 19.41 -0.90 42.78
CA LEU A 10 18.38 -0.73 41.75
C LEU A 10 18.15 -2.05 41.01
N SER A 11 16.88 -2.42 40.77
CA SER A 11 16.54 -3.64 40.06
C SER A 11 16.84 -3.52 38.55
N LEU A 12 17.07 -4.64 37.87
CA LEU A 12 17.29 -4.69 36.42
C LEU A 12 16.14 -4.06 35.61
N GLU A 13 14.93 -4.06 36.19
CA GLU A 13 13.72 -3.51 35.60
C GLU A 13 13.71 -1.96 35.62
N GLU A 14 14.20 -1.35 36.71
CA GLU A 14 14.39 0.11 36.80
C GLU A 14 15.52 0.61 35.88
N VAL A 15 16.55 -0.21 35.66
CA VAL A 15 17.62 0.08 34.71
C VAL A 15 17.10 0.04 33.27
N ALA A 16 16.27 -0.96 32.93
CA ALA A 16 15.66 -1.08 31.61
C ALA A 16 14.68 0.06 31.30
N GLN A 17 13.86 0.47 32.27
CA GLN A 17 12.93 1.61 32.10
C GLN A 17 13.67 2.93 31.86
N ARG A 18 14.78 3.16 32.57
CA ARG A 18 15.59 4.38 32.39
C ARG A 18 16.33 4.40 31.05
N LEU A 19 16.75 3.24 30.54
CA LEU A 19 17.36 3.10 29.22
C LEU A 19 16.37 3.38 28.09
N ASN A 20 15.15 2.85 28.15
CA ASN A 20 14.13 3.14 27.15
C ASN A 20 13.77 4.63 27.12
N LYS A 21 13.58 5.26 28.29
CA LYS A 21 13.33 6.70 28.38
C LYS A 21 14.44 7.56 27.77
N SER A 22 15.69 7.10 27.85
CA SER A 22 16.85 7.80 27.26
C SER A 22 16.92 7.61 25.75
N ILE A 23 16.51 6.45 25.24
CA ILE A 23 16.42 6.17 23.79
C ILE A 23 15.32 7.02 23.15
N ASP A 24 14.19 7.18 23.83
CA ASP A 24 13.08 7.99 23.32
C ASP A 24 13.45 9.49 23.28
N GLN A 25 14.16 10.00 24.29
CA GLN A 25 14.69 11.38 24.25
C GLN A 25 15.71 11.60 23.13
N VAL A 26 16.52 10.60 22.77
CA VAL A 26 17.47 10.70 21.66
C VAL A 26 16.74 10.69 20.31
N ARG A 27 15.64 9.93 20.19
CA ARG A 27 14.79 9.93 18.99
C ARG A 27 14.09 11.27 18.80
N GLU A 28 13.61 11.88 19.88
CA GLU A 28 12.98 13.21 19.89
C GLU A 28 13.98 14.29 19.42
N LEU A 29 15.22 14.25 19.95
CA LEU A 29 16.29 15.17 19.54
C LEU A 29 16.79 14.97 18.10
N CYS A 30 16.66 13.76 17.54
CA CYS A 30 16.92 13.48 16.13
C CYS A 30 15.79 14.00 15.22
N ALA A 31 14.53 13.86 15.64
CA ALA A 31 13.36 14.33 14.90
C ALA A 31 13.29 15.86 14.83
N GLU A 32 13.78 16.55 15.87
CA GLU A 32 13.85 18.02 15.93
C GLU A 32 15.07 18.64 15.21
N GLY A 33 15.93 17.82 14.57
CA GLY A 33 17.08 18.32 13.80
C GLY A 33 18.18 19.00 14.63
N GLN A 34 18.21 18.81 15.96
CA GLN A 34 19.11 19.54 16.87
C GLN A 34 20.52 18.95 17.02
N LEU A 35 20.83 17.81 16.39
CA LEU A 35 22.18 17.23 16.37
C LEU A 35 23.05 17.90 15.29
N SER A 36 23.76 18.95 15.68
CA SER A 36 24.66 19.72 14.80
C SER A 36 25.81 18.90 14.17
N GLY A 37 26.31 19.37 13.03
CA GLY A 37 27.34 18.77 12.15
C GLY A 37 28.75 18.50 12.73
N ALA A 38 28.87 18.30 14.04
CA ALA A 38 30.05 17.74 14.69
C ALA A 38 30.09 16.19 14.62
N PHE A 39 28.93 15.53 14.53
CA PHE A 39 28.85 14.07 14.38
C PHE A 39 29.20 13.59 12.96
N GLN A 40 28.79 14.34 11.93
CA GLN A 40 29.20 14.08 10.53
C GLN A 40 30.72 14.19 10.34
N ARG A 41 31.36 15.23 10.89
CA ARG A 41 32.81 15.43 10.80
C ARG A 41 33.65 14.38 11.54
N LEU A 42 33.07 13.68 12.52
CA LEU A 42 33.71 12.55 13.19
C LEU A 42 33.66 11.27 12.34
N GLY A 43 32.63 11.11 11.51
CA GLY A 43 32.56 10.04 10.51
C GLY A 43 33.64 10.21 9.44
N ASP A 44 33.74 11.40 8.85
CA ASP A 44 34.58 11.65 7.67
C ASP A 44 36.09 11.50 7.93
N HIS A 45 36.56 11.64 9.18
CA HIS A 45 37.95 11.38 9.56
C HIS A 45 38.25 9.91 9.89
N VAL A 46 37.24 9.10 10.21
CA VAL A 46 37.41 7.68 10.56
C VAL A 46 37.45 6.80 9.30
N TRP A 47 36.86 7.24 8.19
CA TRP A 47 36.77 6.46 6.94
C TRP A 47 38.01 6.51 6.03
N GLN A 48 39.03 7.32 6.34
CA GLN A 48 40.25 7.42 5.52
C GLN A 48 41.47 6.65 6.07
N ILE A 49 41.31 5.87 7.14
CA ILE A 49 42.43 5.15 7.77
C ILE A 49 42.51 3.72 7.20
N PRO A 50 43.60 3.33 6.52
CA PRO A 50 43.79 1.95 6.06
C PRO A 50 43.76 0.97 7.23
N SER A 51 43.08 -0.17 7.07
CA SER A 51 42.82 -1.17 8.13
C SER A 51 44.09 -1.68 8.84
N SER A 52 45.25 -1.60 8.20
CA SER A 52 46.56 -1.99 8.76
C SER A 52 47.20 -0.95 9.70
N SER A 53 46.60 0.23 9.86
CA SER A 53 47.16 1.35 10.65
C SER A 53 46.31 1.81 11.84
N VAL A 54 45.14 1.19 12.03
CA VAL A 54 44.22 1.52 13.15
C VAL A 54 44.85 1.16 14.50
N GLU A 55 45.59 0.06 14.59
CA GLU A 55 46.27 -0.37 15.82
C GLU A 55 47.41 0.59 16.23
N GLU A 56 48.17 1.06 15.24
CA GLU A 56 49.26 2.03 15.45
C GLU A 56 48.71 3.42 15.84
N TRP A 57 47.62 3.85 15.20
CA TRP A 57 46.93 5.10 15.55
C TRP A 57 46.30 5.05 16.95
N ILE A 58 45.65 3.93 17.32
CA ILE A 58 45.08 3.71 18.65
C ILE A 58 46.18 3.78 19.72
N ASN A 59 47.31 3.10 19.50
CA ASN A 59 48.42 3.09 20.44
C ASN A 59 49.09 4.46 20.60
N HIS A 60 49.19 5.26 19.52
CA HIS A 60 49.94 6.52 19.55
C HIS A 60 49.11 7.74 19.98
N HIS A 61 47.78 7.77 19.76
CA HIS A 61 46.95 8.96 19.99
C HIS A 61 45.92 8.83 21.11
N LEU A 62 45.31 7.66 21.34
CA LEU A 62 44.30 7.47 22.40
C LEU A 62 44.92 7.28 23.78
N PHE A 63 46.18 6.83 23.87
CA PHE A 63 46.88 6.56 25.13
C PHE A 63 47.90 7.62 25.55
N SER A 64 47.95 8.78 24.89
CA SER A 64 48.79 9.88 25.39
C SER A 64 48.20 10.45 26.69
N LYS A 65 49.04 10.58 27.73
CA LYS A 65 48.67 11.18 29.03
C LYS A 65 47.99 12.56 28.88
N ALA A 66 48.35 13.30 27.83
CA ALA A 66 47.81 14.64 27.55
C ALA A 66 46.35 14.60 27.05
N TRP A 67 45.99 13.62 26.22
CA TRP A 67 44.60 13.46 25.74
C TRP A 67 43.66 13.05 26.88
N PHE A 68 44.08 12.08 27.69
CA PHE A 68 43.33 11.63 28.87
C PHE A 68 43.09 12.79 29.86
N ASN A 69 44.12 13.61 30.16
CA ASN A 69 43.97 14.72 31.10
C ASN A 69 43.03 15.85 30.61
N ARG A 70 42.89 16.04 29.30
CA ARG A 70 41.98 17.05 28.72
C ARG A 70 40.54 16.57 28.54
N MET A 71 40.34 15.33 28.10
CA MET A 71 39.00 14.80 27.78
C MET A 71 38.27 14.24 29.01
N LEU A 72 38.99 13.61 29.95
CA LEU A 72 38.39 12.95 31.12
C LEU A 72 37.54 13.89 32.00
N PRO A 73 37.91 15.15 32.26
CA PRO A 73 37.09 16.07 33.06
C PRO A 73 35.83 16.58 32.33
N ARG A 74 35.88 16.70 30.99
CA ARG A 74 34.72 17.08 30.16
C ARG A 74 33.75 15.89 30.03
N TRP A 75 34.30 14.71 29.82
CA TRP A 75 33.55 13.48 29.68
C TRP A 75 32.87 13.06 31.00
N ARG A 76 33.56 13.18 32.15
CA ARG A 76 32.95 13.00 33.48
C ARG A 76 31.80 13.98 33.75
N ARG A 77 31.88 15.21 33.24
CA ARG A 77 30.81 16.21 33.34
C ARG A 77 29.58 15.85 32.49
N LEU A 78 29.79 15.34 31.28
CA LEU A 78 28.71 14.88 30.41
C LEU A 78 28.02 13.63 30.97
N ASN A 79 28.81 12.66 31.44
CA ASN A 79 28.29 11.39 31.98
C ASN A 79 27.43 11.61 33.24
N LYS A 80 27.83 12.54 34.11
CA LYS A 80 27.05 12.94 35.29
C LYS A 80 25.74 13.66 34.93
N LYS A 81 25.69 14.39 33.81
CA LYS A 81 24.50 15.12 33.36
C LYS A 81 23.50 14.25 32.59
N VAL A 82 23.98 13.30 31.78
CA VAL A 82 23.12 12.54 30.84
C VAL A 82 22.76 11.16 31.39
N LEU A 83 23.71 10.45 32.02
CA LEU A 83 23.53 9.05 32.43
C LEU A 83 23.47 8.86 33.95
N GLY A 84 23.74 9.91 34.75
CA GLY A 84 23.63 9.89 36.21
C GLY A 84 24.73 9.12 36.96
N PHE A 85 25.68 8.49 36.28
CA PHE A 85 26.73 7.69 36.92
C PHE A 85 28.05 8.47 37.08
N PRO A 86 28.58 8.64 38.31
CA PRO A 86 29.73 9.51 38.57
C PRO A 86 31.11 8.90 38.25
N ARG A 87 31.20 7.59 37.94
CA ARG A 87 32.48 6.85 37.87
C ARG A 87 32.58 5.78 36.77
N ILE A 88 31.89 5.93 35.64
CA ILE A 88 32.26 5.11 34.49
C ILE A 88 33.64 5.64 34.03
N THR A 89 34.65 4.79 33.91
CA THR A 89 35.94 5.20 33.32
C THR A 89 35.80 5.14 31.80
N VAL A 90 36.61 5.92 31.06
CA VAL A 90 36.62 5.88 29.59
C VAL A 90 36.81 4.43 29.08
N GLY A 91 37.56 3.61 29.82
CA GLY A 91 37.72 2.18 29.55
C GLY A 91 36.41 1.39 29.59
N TRP A 92 35.49 1.66 30.51
CA TRP A 92 34.19 0.98 30.58
C TRP A 92 33.27 1.33 29.42
N THR A 93 33.30 2.57 28.92
CA THR A 93 32.55 2.91 27.71
C THR A 93 33.15 2.39 26.44
N ILE A 94 34.49 2.33 26.35
CA ILE A 94 35.15 1.65 25.24
C ILE A 94 34.78 0.17 25.26
N ALA A 95 34.85 -0.48 26.43
CA ALA A 95 34.42 -1.88 26.60
C ALA A 95 32.94 -2.07 26.22
N PHE A 96 32.04 -1.17 26.65
CA PHE A 96 30.63 -1.24 26.29
C PHE A 96 30.38 -1.07 24.79
N ILE A 97 31.08 -0.14 24.13
CA ILE A 97 31.00 0.03 22.66
C ILE A 97 31.55 -1.21 21.95
N ILE A 98 32.69 -1.76 22.39
CA ILE A 98 33.26 -3.00 21.84
C ILE A 98 32.27 -4.15 22.01
N THR A 99 31.61 -4.27 23.16
CA THR A 99 30.58 -5.28 23.39
C THR A 99 29.36 -5.07 22.50
N LEU A 100 28.91 -3.83 22.28
CA LEU A 100 27.81 -3.53 21.36
C LEU A 100 28.17 -3.82 19.90
N VAL A 101 29.40 -3.49 19.48
CA VAL A 101 29.90 -3.79 18.13
C VAL A 101 30.09 -5.28 17.94
N GLY A 102 30.62 -5.98 18.96
CA GLY A 102 30.73 -7.44 18.98
C GLY A 102 29.37 -8.11 18.95
N LEU A 103 28.40 -7.62 19.73
CA LEU A 103 27.01 -8.08 19.74
C LEU A 103 26.33 -7.82 18.39
N TYR A 104 26.53 -6.65 17.79
CA TYR A 104 26.02 -6.36 16.45
C TYR A 104 26.66 -7.30 15.41
N GLY A 105 27.96 -7.54 15.49
CA GLY A 105 28.68 -8.47 14.63
C GLY A 105 28.18 -9.91 14.76
N THR A 106 27.96 -10.39 15.99
CA THR A 106 27.39 -11.73 16.24
C THR A 106 25.93 -11.81 15.80
N LEU A 107 25.10 -10.81 16.06
CA LEU A 107 23.73 -10.74 15.58
C LEU A 107 23.67 -10.72 14.04
N LYS A 108 24.55 -9.96 13.38
CA LYS A 108 24.67 -9.92 11.91
C LYS A 108 25.13 -11.28 11.36
N SER A 109 26.10 -11.93 12.00
CA SER A 109 26.57 -13.28 11.67
C SER A 109 25.50 -14.36 11.87
N LEU A 110 24.62 -14.17 12.85
CA LEU A 110 23.47 -15.04 13.13
C LEU A 110 22.25 -14.71 12.25
N GLY A 111 22.38 -13.75 11.33
CA GLY A 111 21.35 -13.41 10.35
C GLY A 111 20.29 -12.41 10.82
N TYR A 112 20.40 -11.83 12.02
CA TYR A 112 19.42 -10.88 12.54
C TYR A 112 19.37 -9.55 11.78
N PHE A 113 20.37 -9.24 10.94
CA PHE A 113 20.46 -8.03 10.13
C PHE A 113 20.68 -8.31 8.63
N GLN A 114 20.23 -9.47 8.15
CA GLN A 114 20.16 -9.68 6.70
C GLN A 114 19.16 -8.66 6.12
N PRO A 115 19.51 -7.90 5.07
CA PRO A 115 18.53 -7.09 4.38
C PRO A 115 17.39 -8.00 3.95
N VAL A 116 16.14 -7.55 4.12
CA VAL A 116 14.99 -8.32 3.69
C VAL A 116 15.16 -8.62 2.21
N ARG A 117 15.16 -9.91 1.85
CA ARG A 117 15.21 -10.34 0.45
C ARG A 117 14.04 -9.66 -0.28
N GLN A 118 14.35 -8.96 -1.35
CA GLN A 118 13.35 -8.43 -2.27
C GLN A 118 13.08 -9.48 -3.34
N MET A 119 11.86 -9.49 -3.86
CA MET A 119 11.49 -10.26 -5.03
C MET A 119 12.13 -9.65 -6.29
N ASP A 120 12.62 -10.53 -7.16
CA ASP A 120 13.13 -10.19 -8.48
C ASP A 120 12.09 -10.52 -9.55
N GLY A 121 12.17 -9.88 -10.72
CA GLY A 121 11.23 -10.04 -11.84
C GLY A 121 10.57 -8.71 -12.23
N ASP A 122 10.06 -8.65 -13.46
CA ASP A 122 9.36 -7.46 -13.99
C ASP A 122 7.97 -7.32 -13.33
N PHE A 123 7.34 -8.46 -13.00
CA PHE A 123 6.11 -8.53 -12.21
C PHE A 123 6.21 -9.66 -11.18
N ARG A 124 5.79 -9.42 -9.94
CA ARG A 124 6.14 -10.26 -8.78
C ARG A 124 4.92 -10.79 -8.06
N VAL A 125 4.78 -12.11 -8.02
CA VAL A 125 3.68 -12.84 -7.39
C VAL A 125 4.20 -13.67 -6.22
N ALA A 126 3.66 -13.45 -5.03
CA ALA A 126 4.02 -14.18 -3.83
C ALA A 126 2.83 -15.01 -3.33
N ILE A 127 3.10 -16.21 -2.83
CA ILE A 127 2.06 -17.09 -2.29
C ILE A 127 2.42 -17.39 -0.84
N ALA A 128 1.57 -16.94 0.09
CA ALA A 128 1.72 -17.25 1.50
C ALA A 128 1.00 -18.55 1.86
N ALA A 129 1.47 -19.23 2.90
CA ALA A 129 0.72 -20.34 3.50
C ALA A 129 -0.66 -19.87 3.94
N PHE A 130 -1.69 -20.69 3.72
CA PHE A 130 -3.03 -20.42 4.24
C PHE A 130 -3.00 -20.52 5.78
N GLU A 131 -3.45 -19.47 6.47
CA GLU A 131 -3.43 -19.43 7.94
C GLU A 131 -4.48 -20.41 8.48
N VAL A 132 -4.03 -21.36 9.29
CA VAL A 132 -4.91 -22.39 9.85
C VAL A 132 -5.55 -21.90 11.14
N ILE A 133 -6.87 -21.88 11.17
CA ILE A 133 -7.69 -21.57 12.35
C ILE A 133 -8.13 -22.91 12.95
N GLY A 134 -7.76 -23.18 14.20
CA GLY A 134 -8.08 -24.44 14.88
C GLY A 134 -6.83 -25.18 15.32
N ASP A 135 -6.73 -26.46 14.96
CA ASP A 135 -5.66 -27.33 15.43
C ASP A 135 -4.28 -26.88 14.91
N ARG A 136 -3.25 -26.97 15.76
CA ARG A 136 -1.87 -26.66 15.35
C ARG A 136 -1.28 -27.78 14.50
N ASP A 137 -1.79 -29.00 14.63
CA ASP A 137 -1.29 -30.16 13.89
C ASP A 137 -1.68 -30.10 12.41
N THR A 138 -2.71 -29.32 12.05
CA THR A 138 -3.16 -29.10 10.67
C THR A 138 -2.45 -27.94 9.96
N ARG A 139 -1.46 -27.29 10.59
CA ARG A 139 -0.68 -26.20 9.97
C ARG A 139 0.02 -26.60 8.67
N SER A 140 0.46 -27.85 8.56
CA SER A 140 1.04 -28.36 7.33
C SER A 140 0.03 -28.36 6.19
N GLU A 141 -1.26 -28.59 6.45
CA GLU A 141 -2.30 -28.61 5.42
C GLU A 141 -2.46 -27.24 4.74
N GLY A 142 -2.45 -26.15 5.51
CA GLY A 142 -2.50 -24.79 4.96
C GLY A 142 -1.30 -24.44 4.08
N ARG A 143 -0.10 -24.96 4.44
CA ARG A 143 1.10 -24.83 3.62
C ARG A 143 1.02 -25.70 2.35
N ASP A 144 0.56 -26.95 2.48
CA ASP A 144 0.49 -27.91 1.37
C ASP A 144 -0.47 -27.43 0.27
N GLN A 145 -1.62 -26.85 0.66
CA GLN A 145 -2.55 -26.24 -0.30
C GLN A 145 -1.91 -25.04 -1.01
N ALA A 146 -1.19 -24.17 -0.28
CA ALA A 146 -0.49 -23.02 -0.87
C ALA A 146 0.65 -23.46 -1.80
N GLN A 147 1.35 -24.54 -1.46
CA GLN A 147 2.37 -25.14 -2.33
C GLN A 147 1.76 -25.65 -3.64
N GLY A 148 0.56 -26.23 -3.58
CA GLY A 148 -0.20 -26.61 -4.78
C GLY A 148 -0.48 -25.41 -5.69
N VAL A 149 -0.92 -24.28 -5.13
CA VAL A 149 -1.11 -23.03 -5.89
C VAL A 149 0.20 -22.58 -6.53
N PHE A 150 1.32 -22.57 -5.79
CA PHE A 150 2.63 -22.19 -6.32
C PHE A 150 3.05 -23.03 -7.53
N LEU A 151 2.91 -24.35 -7.44
CA LEU A 151 3.27 -25.25 -8.53
C LEU A 151 2.39 -25.02 -9.77
N ARG A 152 1.08 -24.84 -9.57
CA ARG A 152 0.12 -24.59 -10.66
C ARG A 152 0.34 -23.25 -11.35
N MET A 153 0.63 -22.20 -10.58
CA MET A 153 0.95 -20.90 -11.16
C MET A 153 2.26 -20.93 -11.93
N GLY A 154 3.30 -21.62 -11.42
CA GLY A 154 4.55 -21.79 -12.15
C GLY A 154 4.39 -22.53 -13.47
N GLU A 155 3.58 -23.60 -13.49
CA GLU A 155 3.20 -24.31 -14.71
C GLU A 155 2.42 -23.41 -15.68
N ALA A 156 1.45 -22.65 -15.16
CA ALA A 156 0.64 -21.72 -15.94
C ALA A 156 1.51 -20.63 -16.60
N PHE A 157 2.43 -20.00 -15.87
CA PHE A 157 3.33 -18.99 -16.43
C PHE A 157 4.27 -19.56 -17.49
N THR A 158 4.74 -20.81 -17.30
CA THR A 158 5.54 -21.51 -18.32
C THR A 158 4.73 -21.74 -19.59
N LYS A 159 3.45 -22.11 -19.45
CA LYS A 159 2.53 -22.33 -20.58
C LYS A 159 2.15 -21.02 -21.30
N LEU A 160 1.83 -19.98 -20.53
CA LEU A 160 1.47 -18.65 -21.04
C LEU A 160 2.66 -17.98 -21.73
N ASN A 161 3.88 -18.26 -21.26
CA ASN A 161 5.13 -17.78 -21.84
C ASN A 161 5.12 -16.26 -22.15
N PRO A 162 4.94 -15.40 -21.13
CA PRO A 162 4.93 -13.95 -21.32
C PRO A 162 6.28 -13.44 -21.84
N ASP A 163 6.27 -12.28 -22.49
CA ASP A 163 7.46 -11.60 -23.02
C ASP A 163 8.29 -10.86 -21.94
N PHE A 164 7.92 -11.02 -20.67
CA PHE A 164 8.56 -10.45 -19.49
C PHE A 164 8.72 -11.52 -18.39
N THR A 165 9.52 -11.21 -17.36
CA THR A 165 9.82 -12.15 -16.28
C THR A 165 8.84 -12.01 -15.13
N ILE A 166 8.15 -13.11 -14.79
CA ILE A 166 7.34 -13.17 -13.56
C ILE A 166 8.17 -13.78 -12.42
N GLY A 167 8.41 -12.99 -11.39
CA GLY A 167 8.99 -13.46 -10.13
C GLY A 167 7.94 -14.20 -9.31
N LEU A 168 8.18 -15.48 -9.00
CA LEU A 168 7.24 -16.31 -8.24
C LEU A 168 7.87 -16.82 -6.95
N TRP A 169 7.28 -16.49 -5.80
CA TRP A 169 7.68 -16.99 -4.49
C TRP A 169 6.62 -17.92 -3.89
N GLY A 170 7.08 -19.00 -3.26
CA GLY A 170 6.22 -20.00 -2.60
C GLY A 170 6.01 -19.74 -1.12
N PRO A 171 5.20 -20.58 -0.44
CA PRO A 171 4.81 -20.40 0.96
C PRO A 171 6.00 -20.46 1.95
N ASP A 172 7.15 -20.98 1.55
CA ASP A 172 8.35 -21.02 2.38
C ASP A 172 9.16 -19.71 2.34
N ASP A 173 8.99 -18.90 1.29
CA ASP A 173 9.66 -17.62 1.11
C ASP A 173 8.83 -16.43 1.64
N VAL A 174 7.56 -16.67 1.95
CA VAL A 174 6.59 -15.63 2.35
C VAL A 174 6.15 -15.83 3.80
N THR A 175 6.24 -14.78 4.60
CA THR A 175 5.74 -14.82 5.97
C THR A 175 4.21 -15.01 5.97
N PRO A 176 3.62 -15.86 6.85
CA PRO A 176 2.18 -16.07 6.89
C PRO A 176 1.39 -14.76 7.08
N ILE A 177 0.32 -14.61 6.31
CA ILE A 177 -0.60 -13.46 6.41
C ILE A 177 -1.58 -13.72 7.55
N ARG A 178 -1.58 -12.86 8.57
CA ARG A 178 -2.41 -13.02 9.77
C ARG A 178 -3.40 -11.87 9.95
N GLY A 179 -4.53 -12.18 10.59
CA GLY A 179 -5.55 -11.21 10.96
C GLY A 179 -6.86 -11.89 11.33
N ALA A 180 -7.53 -11.40 12.37
CA ALA A 180 -8.81 -11.97 12.82
C ALA A 180 -9.97 -11.63 11.86
N THR A 181 -9.85 -10.52 11.14
CA THR A 181 -10.82 -10.08 10.12
C THR A 181 -10.18 -10.14 8.74
N ARG A 182 -11.02 -10.12 7.70
CA ARG A 182 -10.57 -10.04 6.31
C ARG A 182 -9.72 -8.79 6.04
N GLU A 183 -10.17 -7.65 6.56
CA GLU A 183 -9.43 -6.39 6.49
C GLU A 183 -8.07 -6.44 7.19
N ALA A 184 -8.00 -7.01 8.39
CA ALA A 184 -6.73 -7.16 9.10
C ALA A 184 -5.73 -8.02 8.32
N ARG A 185 -6.22 -9.09 7.67
CA ARG A 185 -5.41 -9.94 6.78
C ARG A 185 -4.92 -9.16 5.55
N ALA A 186 -5.80 -8.41 4.91
CA ALA A 186 -5.42 -7.58 3.77
C ALA A 186 -4.37 -6.50 4.13
N LEU A 187 -4.50 -5.86 5.30
CA LEU A 187 -3.49 -4.92 5.82
C LEU A 187 -2.15 -5.62 6.09
N SER A 188 -2.18 -6.85 6.60
CA SER A 188 -0.98 -7.67 6.77
C SER A 188 -0.36 -8.03 5.42
N ALA A 189 -1.18 -8.39 4.42
CA ALA A 189 -0.73 -8.68 3.06
C ALA A 189 -0.08 -7.46 2.42
N SER A 190 -0.70 -6.27 2.52
CA SER A 190 -0.15 -5.01 2.03
C SER A 190 1.24 -4.72 2.63
N LYS A 191 1.39 -4.80 3.95
CA LYS A 191 2.70 -4.59 4.61
C LYS A 191 3.77 -5.59 4.17
N ILE A 192 3.37 -6.84 3.93
CA ILE A 192 4.29 -7.87 3.48
C ILE A 192 4.66 -7.64 2.01
N ALA A 193 3.71 -7.23 1.18
CA ALA A 193 3.93 -6.87 -0.22
C ALA A 193 4.95 -5.73 -0.34
N ASP A 194 4.79 -4.65 0.43
CA ASP A 194 5.75 -3.55 0.45
C ASP A 194 7.13 -4.00 0.94
N LYS A 195 7.15 -4.90 1.94
CA LYS A 195 8.38 -5.39 2.55
C LYS A 195 9.20 -6.28 1.60
N ILE A 196 8.56 -7.12 0.80
CA ILE A 196 9.25 -8.05 -0.11
C ILE A 196 9.24 -7.58 -1.57
N GLY A 197 8.53 -6.49 -1.87
CA GLY A 197 8.32 -6.01 -3.23
C GLY A 197 7.42 -6.94 -4.04
N ALA A 198 6.31 -7.42 -3.49
CA ALA A 198 5.33 -8.19 -4.28
C ALA A 198 4.28 -7.28 -4.91
N ASP A 199 3.88 -7.58 -6.14
CA ASP A 199 2.79 -6.89 -6.85
C ASP A 199 1.45 -7.58 -6.57
N ILE A 200 1.47 -8.91 -6.43
CA ILE A 200 0.33 -9.73 -5.98
C ILE A 200 0.77 -10.63 -4.83
N ILE A 201 -0.06 -10.72 -3.78
CA ILE A 201 0.08 -11.75 -2.75
C ILE A 201 -1.18 -12.62 -2.70
N VAL A 202 -1.02 -13.93 -2.87
CA VAL A 202 -2.06 -14.94 -2.64
C VAL A 202 -1.98 -15.42 -1.20
N TYR A 203 -3.11 -15.46 -0.51
CA TYR A 203 -3.19 -15.87 0.90
C TYR A 203 -4.60 -16.38 1.22
N GLY A 204 -4.88 -16.66 2.48
CA GLY A 204 -6.23 -16.99 2.93
C GLY A 204 -6.23 -17.71 4.26
N THR A 205 -7.35 -18.34 4.60
CA THR A 205 -7.50 -19.11 5.84
C THR A 205 -8.04 -20.50 5.59
N LEU A 206 -7.60 -21.45 6.40
CA LEU A 206 -8.18 -22.79 6.49
C LEU A 206 -8.78 -22.97 7.89
N ASP A 207 -10.10 -22.90 8.01
CA ASP A 207 -10.81 -23.17 9.26
C ASP A 207 -11.00 -24.68 9.44
N THR A 208 -10.37 -25.21 10.49
CA THR A 208 -10.38 -26.63 10.89
C THR A 208 -11.09 -26.83 12.23
N THR A 209 -11.76 -25.81 12.77
CA THR A 209 -12.45 -25.88 14.07
C THR A 209 -13.69 -26.78 14.05
N ARG A 210 -14.21 -27.09 12.86
CA ARG A 210 -15.37 -27.95 12.63
C ARG A 210 -14.98 -29.18 11.81
N PRO A 211 -15.79 -30.27 11.85
CA PRO A 211 -15.56 -31.44 11.00
C PRO A 211 -15.65 -31.15 9.50
N LEU A 212 -16.30 -30.05 9.10
CA LEU A 212 -16.26 -29.53 7.74
C LEU A 212 -15.23 -28.42 7.71
N TRP A 213 -14.12 -28.64 7.01
CA TRP A 213 -13.07 -27.64 6.85
C TRP A 213 -13.46 -26.65 5.77
N ILE A 214 -13.14 -25.37 6.02
CA ILE A 214 -13.47 -24.27 5.11
C ILE A 214 -12.18 -23.55 4.72
N LEU A 215 -11.83 -23.62 3.44
CA LEU A 215 -10.71 -22.89 2.86
C LEU A 215 -11.21 -21.63 2.16
N THR A 216 -10.74 -20.47 2.60
CA THR A 216 -11.11 -19.17 2.04
C THR A 216 -9.88 -18.54 1.39
N PRO A 217 -9.69 -18.73 0.06
CA PRO A 217 -8.57 -18.12 -0.66
C PRO A 217 -8.87 -16.66 -1.03
N GLU A 218 -7.84 -15.83 -0.93
CA GLU A 218 -7.87 -14.40 -1.16
C GLU A 218 -6.58 -13.98 -1.87
N PHE A 219 -6.61 -12.79 -2.48
CA PHE A 219 -5.38 -12.16 -2.94
C PHE A 219 -5.42 -10.65 -2.76
N TYR A 220 -4.24 -10.06 -2.67
CA TYR A 220 -4.03 -8.63 -2.54
C TYR A 220 -3.20 -8.14 -3.73
N VAL A 221 -3.63 -7.04 -4.34
CA VAL A 221 -2.92 -6.34 -5.41
C VAL A 221 -2.32 -5.05 -4.82
N SER A 222 -1.00 -4.92 -4.91
CA SER A 222 -0.26 -3.79 -4.33
C SER A 222 -0.54 -2.50 -5.08
N SER A 223 -0.73 -1.41 -4.34
CA SER A 223 -0.85 -0.06 -4.91
C SER A 223 0.50 0.57 -5.27
N ALA A 224 1.62 0.06 -4.74
CA ALA A 224 2.93 0.71 -4.88
C ALA A 224 3.42 0.80 -6.34
N ASN A 225 3.12 -0.20 -7.16
CA ASN A 225 3.53 -0.26 -8.57
C ASN A 225 2.36 -0.08 -9.55
N LEU A 226 1.19 0.29 -9.01
CA LEU A 226 -0.09 0.44 -9.72
C LEU A 226 -0.76 1.77 -9.35
N ALA A 227 0.05 2.82 -9.13
CA ALA A 227 -0.43 4.12 -8.67
C ALA A 227 -1.46 4.77 -9.61
N ASP A 228 -1.40 4.48 -10.92
CA ASP A 228 -2.32 4.98 -11.94
C ASP A 228 -3.47 3.97 -12.24
N ALA A 229 -3.52 2.88 -11.46
CA ALA A 229 -4.41 1.73 -11.58
C ALA A 229 -5.14 1.46 -10.25
N GLN A 230 -5.46 2.51 -9.49
CA GLN A 230 -6.05 2.38 -8.15
C GLN A 230 -7.40 1.67 -8.17
N GLU A 231 -8.09 1.64 -9.31
CA GLU A 231 -9.37 0.97 -9.52
C GLU A 231 -9.27 -0.56 -9.34
N ILE A 232 -8.07 -1.13 -9.50
CA ILE A 232 -7.80 -2.58 -9.44
C ILE A 232 -6.88 -3.00 -8.28
N THR A 233 -6.54 -2.08 -7.36
CA THR A 233 -5.70 -2.37 -6.20
C THR A 233 -6.51 -2.82 -4.98
N GLY A 234 -5.82 -3.39 -3.99
CA GLY A 234 -6.40 -3.83 -2.73
C GLY A 234 -6.76 -5.30 -2.72
N GLN A 235 -7.65 -5.69 -1.79
CA GLN A 235 -8.00 -7.08 -1.54
C GLN A 235 -9.11 -7.60 -2.47
N TYR A 236 -9.06 -8.90 -2.76
CA TYR A 236 -10.01 -9.64 -3.58
C TYR A 236 -10.30 -11.01 -2.96
N GLU A 237 -11.50 -11.53 -3.23
CA GLU A 237 -11.77 -12.96 -2.98
C GLU A 237 -11.32 -13.74 -4.21
N MET A 238 -10.78 -14.93 -3.99
CA MET A 238 -10.44 -15.85 -5.07
C MET A 238 -11.58 -16.86 -5.21
N GLY A 239 -12.78 -16.36 -5.50
CA GLY A 239 -14.03 -17.14 -5.52
C GLY A 239 -14.57 -17.50 -4.13
N GLN A 240 -15.67 -18.25 -4.10
CA GLN A 240 -16.37 -18.62 -2.86
C GLN A 240 -15.54 -19.55 -1.96
N PRO A 241 -15.75 -19.55 -0.64
CA PRO A 241 -15.10 -20.50 0.27
C PRO A 241 -15.29 -21.95 -0.21
N ILE A 242 -14.26 -22.76 -0.04
CA ILE A 242 -14.24 -24.16 -0.46
C ILE A 242 -14.46 -25.02 0.78
N GLU A 243 -15.48 -25.88 0.74
CA GLU A 243 -15.83 -26.77 1.84
C GLU A 243 -15.38 -28.20 1.54
N ALA A 244 -14.74 -28.86 2.51
CA ALA A 244 -14.37 -30.27 2.39
C ALA A 244 -14.42 -30.98 3.75
N THR A 245 -14.61 -32.30 3.75
CA THR A 245 -14.65 -33.09 4.98
C THR A 245 -13.28 -33.11 5.67
N GLY A 246 -13.25 -32.80 6.96
CA GLY A 246 -12.08 -32.40 7.74
C GLY A 246 -11.23 -33.53 8.31
N GLU A 247 -11.11 -34.66 7.61
CA GLU A 247 -10.30 -35.80 8.07
C GLU A 247 -8.83 -35.71 7.60
N GLY A 248 -8.41 -34.63 6.93
CA GLY A 248 -7.08 -34.55 6.30
C GLY A 248 -6.83 -35.69 5.30
N SER A 249 -7.91 -36.25 4.75
CA SER A 249 -7.86 -37.42 3.87
C SER A 249 -7.29 -37.04 2.51
N ILE A 250 -6.86 -38.05 1.74
CA ILE A 250 -6.48 -37.83 0.33
C ILE A 250 -7.66 -37.19 -0.44
N ALA A 251 -8.89 -37.61 -0.17
CA ALA A 251 -10.07 -37.02 -0.80
C ALA A 251 -10.22 -35.53 -0.48
N THR A 252 -10.05 -35.14 0.79
CA THR A 252 -10.08 -33.73 1.24
C THR A 252 -9.04 -32.89 0.51
N ARG A 253 -7.79 -33.36 0.46
CA ARG A 253 -6.70 -32.67 -0.24
C ARG A 253 -6.97 -32.57 -1.75
N MET A 254 -7.51 -33.62 -2.36
CA MET A 254 -7.89 -33.59 -3.77
C MET A 254 -8.98 -32.56 -4.03
N THR A 255 -10.04 -32.50 -3.22
CA THR A 255 -11.12 -31.50 -3.34
C THR A 255 -10.58 -30.08 -3.35
N PHE A 256 -9.77 -29.70 -2.37
CA PHE A 256 -9.14 -28.38 -2.35
C PHE A 256 -8.23 -28.17 -3.55
N SER A 257 -7.35 -29.13 -3.85
CA SER A 257 -6.37 -28.98 -4.93
C SER A 257 -7.01 -28.83 -6.30
N THR A 258 -8.12 -29.52 -6.60
CA THR A 258 -8.81 -29.43 -7.88
C THR A 258 -9.38 -28.03 -8.07
N ILE A 259 -10.13 -27.52 -7.08
CA ILE A 259 -10.77 -26.20 -7.18
C ILE A 259 -9.72 -25.08 -7.15
N LEU A 260 -8.70 -25.19 -6.29
CA LEU A 260 -7.62 -24.21 -6.24
C LEU A 260 -6.77 -24.23 -7.52
N SER A 261 -6.61 -25.36 -8.21
CA SER A 261 -5.84 -25.43 -9.45
C SER A 261 -6.47 -24.56 -10.54
N GLU A 262 -7.78 -24.66 -10.73
CA GLU A 262 -8.52 -23.84 -11.71
C GLU A 262 -8.44 -22.35 -11.36
N ARG A 263 -8.65 -22.01 -10.08
CA ARG A 263 -8.54 -20.63 -9.60
C ARG A 263 -7.12 -20.09 -9.75
N ALA A 264 -6.10 -20.89 -9.46
CA ALA A 264 -4.69 -20.52 -9.60
C ALA A 264 -4.32 -20.29 -11.07
N TYR A 265 -4.85 -21.11 -11.98
CA TYR A 265 -4.69 -20.90 -13.42
C TYR A 265 -5.32 -19.58 -13.86
N LEU A 266 -6.56 -19.29 -13.46
CA LEU A 266 -7.20 -18.02 -13.75
C LEU A 266 -6.43 -16.82 -13.15
N LEU A 267 -5.97 -16.93 -11.90
CA LEU A 267 -5.18 -15.88 -11.26
C LEU A 267 -3.81 -15.66 -11.94
N SER A 268 -3.24 -16.70 -12.53
CA SER A 268 -2.01 -16.58 -13.33
C SER A 268 -2.27 -15.74 -14.58
N GLN A 269 -3.42 -15.95 -15.23
CA GLN A 269 -3.84 -15.11 -16.34
C GLN A 269 -4.10 -13.67 -15.87
N PHE A 270 -4.74 -13.46 -14.72
CA PHE A 270 -4.91 -12.13 -14.15
C PHE A 270 -3.57 -11.43 -13.93
N ALA A 271 -2.57 -12.13 -13.38
CA ALA A 271 -1.23 -11.58 -13.19
C ALA A 271 -0.59 -11.12 -14.51
N VAL A 272 -0.70 -11.91 -15.59
CA VAL A 272 -0.18 -11.53 -16.91
C VAL A 272 -0.91 -10.29 -17.47
N GLY A 273 -2.24 -10.30 -17.48
CA GLY A 273 -3.02 -9.14 -17.96
C GLY A 273 -2.78 -7.87 -17.13
N LEU A 274 -2.67 -8.02 -15.80
CA LEU A 274 -2.32 -6.93 -14.89
C LEU A 274 -0.90 -6.40 -15.12
N SER A 275 0.04 -7.25 -15.54
CA SER A 275 1.40 -6.83 -15.88
C SER A 275 1.38 -5.88 -17.08
N HIS A 276 0.64 -6.21 -18.14
CA HIS A 276 0.46 -5.31 -19.29
C HIS A 276 -0.29 -4.03 -18.90
N TYR A 277 -1.30 -4.13 -18.02
CA TYR A 277 -2.02 -2.97 -17.51
C TYR A 277 -1.09 -2.02 -16.74
N ALA A 278 -0.25 -2.56 -15.85
CA ALA A 278 0.73 -1.81 -15.07
C ALA A 278 1.75 -1.10 -15.97
N ALA A 279 2.08 -1.71 -17.10
CA ALA A 279 2.95 -1.15 -18.13
C ALA A 279 2.25 -0.17 -19.07
N TYR A 280 1.02 0.27 -18.78
CA TYR A 280 0.19 1.16 -19.61
C TYR A 280 -0.17 0.59 -20.99
N ASN A 281 0.06 -0.71 -21.21
CA ASN A 281 -0.26 -1.42 -22.45
C ASN A 281 -1.72 -1.89 -22.42
N TYR A 282 -2.66 -0.94 -22.30
CA TYR A 282 -4.07 -1.23 -22.08
C TYR A 282 -4.73 -2.02 -23.21
N ALA A 283 -4.32 -1.79 -24.46
CA ALA A 283 -4.79 -2.58 -25.60
C ALA A 283 -4.40 -4.06 -25.48
N THR A 284 -3.17 -4.36 -25.09
CA THR A 284 -2.69 -5.74 -24.87
C THR A 284 -3.39 -6.37 -23.68
N ALA A 285 -3.53 -5.64 -22.57
CA ALA A 285 -4.25 -6.11 -21.40
C ALA A 285 -5.72 -6.43 -21.73
N GLN A 286 -6.40 -5.56 -22.48
CA GLN A 286 -7.77 -5.76 -22.92
C GLN A 286 -7.88 -7.03 -23.78
N ALA A 287 -7.07 -7.14 -24.84
CA ALA A 287 -7.10 -8.29 -25.75
C ALA A 287 -6.84 -9.60 -25.00
N PHE A 288 -5.89 -9.60 -24.06
CA PHE A 288 -5.58 -10.75 -23.22
C PHE A 288 -6.79 -11.15 -22.35
N PHE A 289 -7.47 -10.19 -21.70
CA PHE A 289 -8.66 -10.50 -20.90
C PHE A 289 -9.87 -10.95 -21.74
N GLU A 290 -10.00 -10.48 -22.99
CA GLU A 290 -11.00 -10.99 -23.93
C GLU A 290 -10.73 -12.46 -24.31
N GLU A 291 -9.47 -12.83 -24.52
CA GLU A 291 -9.07 -14.22 -24.77
C GLU A 291 -9.37 -15.11 -23.56
N VAL A 292 -9.03 -14.65 -22.35
CA VAL A 292 -9.37 -15.33 -21.10
C VAL A 292 -10.87 -15.57 -20.98
N GLU A 293 -11.70 -14.59 -21.32
CA GLU A 293 -13.16 -14.75 -21.30
C GLU A 293 -13.62 -15.87 -22.23
N GLN A 294 -13.03 -15.99 -23.43
CA GLN A 294 -13.43 -16.98 -24.43
C GLN A 294 -13.05 -18.41 -24.02
N GLU A 295 -11.90 -18.58 -23.37
CA GLU A 295 -11.40 -19.91 -22.97
C GLU A 295 -12.00 -20.40 -21.64
N TYR A 296 -12.43 -19.48 -20.77
CA TYR A 296 -12.85 -19.82 -19.42
C TYR A 296 -14.31 -20.31 -19.36
N ASP A 297 -14.49 -21.63 -19.22
CA ASP A 297 -15.80 -22.26 -19.07
C ASP A 297 -16.47 -21.89 -17.73
N SER A 298 -17.76 -21.59 -17.83
CA SER A 298 -18.56 -20.78 -16.91
C SER A 298 -19.22 -21.55 -15.76
N THR A 299 -18.97 -22.84 -15.60
CA THR A 299 -19.90 -23.71 -14.86
C THR A 299 -19.63 -23.87 -13.36
N GLU A 300 -18.45 -23.57 -12.80
CA GLU A 300 -18.24 -23.91 -11.37
C GLU A 300 -17.22 -23.12 -10.53
N VAL A 301 -16.62 -22.03 -11.02
CA VAL A 301 -15.52 -21.38 -10.28
C VAL A 301 -15.72 -19.87 -10.15
N GLY A 302 -15.94 -19.42 -8.90
CA GLY A 302 -16.06 -18.00 -8.53
C GLY A 302 -14.80 -17.20 -8.87
N GLY A 303 -14.94 -15.89 -9.08
CA GLY A 303 -13.86 -14.99 -9.53
C GLY A 303 -14.09 -14.40 -10.93
N LYS A 304 -15.19 -14.75 -11.62
CA LYS A 304 -15.52 -14.20 -12.95
C LYS A 304 -15.87 -12.72 -12.89
N GLU A 305 -16.44 -12.26 -11.78
CA GLU A 305 -16.67 -10.85 -11.49
C GLU A 305 -15.36 -10.06 -11.48
N VAL A 306 -14.25 -10.68 -11.05
CA VAL A 306 -12.91 -10.07 -11.09
C VAL A 306 -12.40 -9.99 -12.52
N LEU A 307 -12.50 -11.07 -13.31
CA LEU A 307 -12.14 -11.05 -14.74
C LEU A 307 -12.85 -9.91 -15.46
N TYR A 308 -14.17 -9.82 -15.27
CA TYR A 308 -14.99 -8.79 -15.91
C TYR A 308 -14.67 -7.38 -15.42
N LEU A 309 -14.34 -7.21 -14.14
CA LEU A 309 -13.83 -5.94 -13.64
C LEU A 309 -12.51 -5.56 -14.32
N LEU A 310 -11.55 -6.50 -14.43
CA LEU A 310 -10.25 -6.23 -15.05
C LEU A 310 -10.39 -5.92 -16.54
N LEU A 311 -11.22 -6.67 -17.27
CA LEU A 311 -11.55 -6.38 -18.66
C LEU A 311 -12.18 -5.00 -18.81
N GLY A 312 -13.15 -4.65 -17.97
CA GLY A 312 -13.80 -3.34 -17.99
C GLY A 312 -12.82 -2.19 -17.73
N ASN A 313 -11.89 -2.37 -16.81
CA ASN A 313 -10.84 -1.37 -16.53
C ASN A 313 -9.86 -1.24 -17.69
N ALA A 314 -9.41 -2.37 -18.27
CA ALA A 314 -8.50 -2.36 -19.41
C ALA A 314 -9.15 -1.71 -20.63
N ALA A 315 -10.38 -2.09 -20.96
CA ALA A 315 -11.17 -1.51 -22.04
C ALA A 315 -11.41 -0.01 -21.83
N GLY A 316 -11.76 0.41 -20.61
CA GLY A 316 -11.98 1.82 -20.28
C GLY A 316 -10.73 2.68 -20.46
N LYS A 317 -9.55 2.22 -19.99
CA LYS A 317 -8.28 2.94 -20.23
C LYS A 317 -7.85 2.89 -21.70
N ASN A 318 -8.23 1.85 -22.43
CA ASN A 318 -8.07 1.75 -23.89
C ASN A 318 -9.17 2.51 -24.67
N GLN A 319 -9.99 3.31 -23.99
CA GLN A 319 -11.09 4.11 -24.57
C GLN A 319 -12.17 3.31 -25.31
N ASN A 320 -12.22 1.99 -25.11
CA ASN A 320 -13.28 1.12 -25.61
C ASN A 320 -14.44 1.10 -24.60
N TYR A 321 -15.17 2.22 -24.51
CA TYR A 321 -16.18 2.43 -23.48
C TYR A 321 -17.39 1.50 -23.60
N ASP A 322 -17.76 1.07 -24.81
CA ASP A 322 -18.87 0.12 -25.02
C ASP A 322 -18.53 -1.27 -24.47
N LEU A 323 -17.30 -1.74 -24.70
CA LEU A 323 -16.82 -2.99 -24.11
C LEU A 323 -16.67 -2.85 -22.59
N ALA A 324 -16.18 -1.70 -22.11
CA ALA A 324 -16.04 -1.45 -20.68
C ALA A 324 -17.39 -1.52 -19.95
N GLU A 325 -18.41 -0.83 -20.47
CA GLU A 325 -19.78 -0.91 -19.96
C GLU A 325 -20.29 -2.36 -19.94
N THR A 326 -20.14 -3.08 -21.05
CA THR A 326 -20.58 -4.48 -21.17
C THR A 326 -19.88 -5.37 -20.14
N ALA A 327 -18.59 -5.20 -19.95
CA ALA A 327 -17.80 -5.97 -18.98
C ALA A 327 -18.25 -5.68 -17.54
N TYR A 328 -18.44 -4.42 -17.15
CA TYR A 328 -18.95 -4.10 -15.82
C TYR A 328 -20.37 -4.64 -15.58
N GLN A 329 -21.25 -4.58 -16.58
CA GLN A 329 -22.58 -5.20 -16.51
C GLN A 329 -22.50 -6.72 -16.32
N LYS A 330 -21.57 -7.40 -17.01
CA LYS A 330 -21.30 -8.83 -16.79
C LYS A 330 -20.78 -9.10 -15.37
N ALA A 331 -19.90 -8.25 -14.84
CA ALA A 331 -19.41 -8.38 -13.46
C ALA A 331 -20.57 -8.28 -12.45
N LEU A 332 -21.49 -7.33 -12.65
CA LEU A 332 -22.69 -7.15 -11.81
C LEU A 332 -23.72 -8.27 -11.99
N ALA A 333 -23.79 -8.90 -13.16
CA ALA A 333 -24.63 -10.08 -13.37
C ALA A 333 -24.10 -11.29 -12.60
N VAL A 334 -22.78 -11.41 -12.41
CA VAL A 334 -22.14 -12.46 -11.59
C VAL A 334 -22.27 -12.13 -10.10
N ASN A 335 -22.00 -10.87 -9.72
CA ASN A 335 -22.09 -10.39 -8.35
C ASN A 335 -22.80 -9.02 -8.29
N PRO A 336 -24.11 -9.00 -8.01
CA PRO A 336 -24.88 -7.75 -7.92
C PRO A 336 -24.43 -6.81 -6.80
N ASP A 337 -23.69 -7.29 -5.82
CA ASP A 337 -23.17 -6.49 -4.70
C ASP A 337 -21.74 -5.98 -4.94
N TYR A 338 -21.25 -6.03 -6.18
CA TYR A 338 -19.85 -5.71 -6.47
C TYR A 338 -19.62 -4.21 -6.68
N SER A 339 -19.35 -3.51 -5.57
CA SER A 339 -19.15 -2.05 -5.53
C SER A 339 -18.16 -1.52 -6.58
N ARG A 340 -17.05 -2.23 -6.81
CA ARG A 340 -16.04 -1.86 -7.82
C ARG A 340 -16.61 -1.81 -9.24
N ALA A 341 -17.51 -2.73 -9.59
CA ALA A 341 -18.11 -2.76 -10.93
C ALA A 341 -19.12 -1.61 -11.11
N TYR A 342 -19.90 -1.28 -10.09
CA TYR A 342 -20.75 -0.08 -10.12
C TYR A 342 -19.93 1.21 -10.27
N ALA A 343 -18.82 1.34 -9.53
CA ALA A 343 -17.93 2.50 -9.65
C ALA A 343 -17.30 2.58 -11.05
N GLY A 344 -16.83 1.46 -11.60
CA GLY A 344 -16.31 1.40 -12.98
C GLY A 344 -17.34 1.79 -14.04
N LEU A 345 -18.57 1.28 -13.91
CA LEU A 345 -19.68 1.63 -14.79
C LEU A 345 -20.04 3.11 -14.68
N ALA A 346 -20.04 3.67 -13.47
CA ALA A 346 -20.28 5.09 -13.24
C ALA A 346 -19.23 5.98 -13.92
N SER A 347 -17.95 5.59 -13.86
CA SER A 347 -16.86 6.27 -14.56
C SER A 347 -17.06 6.26 -16.08
N VAL A 348 -17.49 5.13 -16.65
CA VAL A 348 -17.79 5.03 -18.09
C VAL A 348 -18.91 5.99 -18.49
N TYR A 349 -20.02 6.02 -17.74
CA TYR A 349 -21.11 6.96 -18.00
C TYR A 349 -20.67 8.43 -17.84
N TYR A 350 -19.82 8.73 -16.86
CA TYR A 350 -19.27 10.07 -16.69
C TYR A 350 -18.46 10.52 -17.91
N ILE A 351 -17.50 9.69 -18.35
CA ILE A 351 -16.63 10.01 -19.48
C ILE A 351 -17.44 10.17 -20.77
N ARG A 352 -18.35 9.24 -21.07
CA ARG A 352 -19.23 9.34 -22.23
C ARG A 352 -20.16 10.57 -22.15
N GLY A 353 -20.56 10.96 -20.95
CA GLY A 353 -21.38 12.15 -20.71
C GLY A 353 -20.65 13.46 -21.03
N LEU A 354 -19.33 13.50 -20.83
CA LEU A 354 -18.50 14.66 -21.15
C LEU A 354 -18.06 14.74 -22.61
N GLN A 355 -17.95 13.58 -23.28
CA GLN A 355 -17.40 13.49 -24.63
C GLN A 355 -17.99 14.51 -25.64
N PRO A 356 -19.31 14.75 -25.72
CA PRO A 356 -19.84 15.74 -26.66
C PRO A 356 -19.39 17.17 -26.37
N ALA A 357 -19.17 17.52 -25.09
CA ALA A 357 -18.65 18.82 -24.69
C ALA A 357 -17.17 18.97 -25.01
N ASP A 358 -16.38 17.91 -24.81
CA ASP A 358 -14.95 17.89 -25.14
C ASP A 358 -14.73 18.00 -26.67
N GLU A 359 -15.55 17.31 -27.47
CA GLU A 359 -15.47 17.35 -28.94
C GLU A 359 -15.89 18.70 -29.54
N SER A 360 -16.82 19.41 -28.88
CA SER A 360 -17.36 20.68 -29.36
C SER A 360 -16.80 21.92 -28.67
N ASP A 361 -15.96 21.74 -27.65
CA ASP A 361 -15.50 22.80 -26.72
C ASP A 361 -16.67 23.63 -26.16
N ASN A 362 -17.78 22.94 -25.82
CA ASN A 362 -19.01 23.57 -25.35
C ASN A 362 -19.62 22.79 -24.19
N LEU A 363 -19.51 23.34 -22.99
CA LEU A 363 -20.05 22.74 -21.75
C LEU A 363 -21.57 22.52 -21.79
N ALA A 364 -22.32 23.28 -22.61
CA ALA A 364 -23.75 23.06 -22.76
C ALA A 364 -24.09 21.74 -23.48
N ALA A 365 -23.12 21.12 -24.17
CA ALA A 365 -23.27 19.85 -24.87
C ALA A 365 -23.09 18.62 -23.97
N ILE A 366 -22.73 18.78 -22.68
CA ILE A 366 -22.64 17.66 -21.73
C ILE A 366 -23.96 16.87 -21.73
N ASP A 367 -23.87 15.55 -21.92
CA ASP A 367 -25.03 14.65 -21.89
C ASP A 367 -25.48 14.42 -20.44
N VAL A 368 -26.53 15.16 -20.06
CA VAL A 368 -27.08 15.15 -18.71
C VAL A 368 -27.65 13.78 -18.31
N ASP A 369 -28.17 13.00 -19.27
CA ASP A 369 -28.75 11.69 -18.96
C ASP A 369 -27.65 10.69 -18.58
N LEU A 370 -26.53 10.69 -19.31
CA LEU A 370 -25.36 9.89 -18.95
C LEU A 370 -24.74 10.33 -17.62
N ILE A 371 -24.66 11.64 -17.35
CA ILE A 371 -24.19 12.11 -16.03
C ILE A 371 -25.12 11.66 -14.89
N ASN A 372 -26.45 11.65 -15.11
CA ASN A 372 -27.39 11.13 -14.12
C ASN A 372 -27.26 9.60 -13.93
N GLN A 373 -27.00 8.85 -14.99
CA GLN A 373 -26.70 7.41 -14.89
C GLN A 373 -25.40 7.17 -14.11
N SER A 374 -24.38 8.00 -14.31
CA SER A 374 -23.14 7.98 -13.52
C SER A 374 -23.42 8.16 -12.02
N ILE A 375 -24.18 9.19 -11.65
CA ILE A 375 -24.58 9.46 -10.26
C ILE A 375 -25.34 8.27 -9.66
N ALA A 376 -26.28 7.69 -10.41
CA ALA A 376 -27.06 6.53 -9.95
C ALA A 376 -26.15 5.32 -9.67
N SER A 377 -25.23 5.02 -10.59
CA SER A 377 -24.27 3.93 -10.45
C SER A 377 -23.30 4.14 -9.28
N TYR A 378 -22.79 5.36 -9.07
CA TYR A 378 -21.98 5.69 -7.89
C TYR A 378 -22.75 5.49 -6.58
N LYS A 379 -24.03 5.86 -6.53
CA LYS A 379 -24.88 5.62 -5.36
C LYS A 379 -25.09 4.13 -5.09
N GLN A 380 -25.22 3.30 -6.13
CA GLN A 380 -25.26 1.84 -5.97
C GLN A 380 -23.94 1.31 -5.41
N ALA A 381 -22.80 1.82 -5.89
CA ALA A 381 -21.48 1.46 -5.36
C ALA A 381 -21.35 1.77 -3.85
N ALA A 382 -21.88 2.92 -3.39
CA ALA A 382 -21.88 3.30 -1.97
C ALA A 382 -22.75 2.39 -1.09
N THR A 383 -23.84 1.84 -1.62
CA THR A 383 -24.77 0.99 -0.86
C THR A 383 -24.44 -0.50 -0.94
N ALA A 384 -23.55 -0.91 -1.83
CA ALA A 384 -23.18 -2.30 -2.04
C ALA A 384 -22.55 -2.94 -0.77
N SER A 385 -22.86 -4.22 -0.55
CA SER A 385 -22.42 -4.96 0.63
C SER A 385 -20.93 -5.31 0.58
N VAL A 386 -20.39 -5.60 -0.61
CA VAL A 386 -18.97 -5.92 -0.81
C VAL A 386 -18.18 -4.67 -1.13
N ARG A 387 -17.64 -4.02 -0.09
CA ARG A 387 -16.74 -2.86 -0.18
C ARG A 387 -15.39 -3.19 0.48
N PRO A 388 -14.40 -3.66 -0.29
CA PRO A 388 -13.12 -4.05 0.27
C PRO A 388 -12.38 -2.83 0.85
N ALA A 389 -12.01 -2.84 2.13
CA ALA A 389 -11.46 -1.67 2.82
C ALA A 389 -10.25 -1.04 2.09
N LEU A 390 -9.29 -1.87 1.66
CA LEU A 390 -8.09 -1.39 0.95
C LEU A 390 -8.31 -0.98 -0.51
N SER A 391 -9.57 -0.99 -0.97
CA SER A 391 -9.92 -0.46 -2.29
C SER A 391 -10.32 1.01 -2.27
N ASP A 392 -10.49 1.59 -1.07
CA ASP A 392 -10.86 3.00 -0.86
C ASP A 392 -12.08 3.42 -1.71
N ILE A 393 -13.04 2.51 -1.87
CA ILE A 393 -14.19 2.69 -2.77
C ILE A 393 -15.06 3.86 -2.34
N ASP A 394 -15.31 4.03 -1.04
CA ASP A 394 -16.14 5.14 -0.56
C ASP A 394 -15.52 6.50 -0.97
N VAL A 395 -14.20 6.67 -0.81
CA VAL A 395 -13.48 7.88 -1.24
C VAL A 395 -13.56 8.09 -2.75
N LYS A 396 -13.40 7.02 -3.55
CA LYS A 396 -13.51 7.08 -5.02
C LYS A 396 -14.92 7.42 -5.49
N VAL A 397 -15.93 6.91 -4.80
CA VAL A 397 -17.34 7.20 -5.06
C VAL A 397 -17.63 8.68 -4.78
N HIS A 398 -17.19 9.20 -3.63
CA HIS A 398 -17.30 10.63 -3.32
C HIS A 398 -16.64 11.48 -4.40
N PHE A 399 -15.41 11.16 -4.80
CA PHE A 399 -14.73 11.90 -5.87
C PHE A 399 -15.51 11.88 -7.18
N GLY A 400 -16.00 10.71 -7.59
CA GLY A 400 -16.80 10.54 -8.80
C GLY A 400 -18.15 11.29 -8.77
N LEU A 401 -18.85 11.25 -7.63
CA LEU A 401 -20.08 12.03 -7.42
C LEU A 401 -19.81 13.53 -7.48
N GLY A 402 -18.74 14.00 -6.83
CA GLY A 402 -18.33 15.40 -6.88
C GLY A 402 -18.08 15.88 -8.30
N GLN A 403 -17.38 15.06 -9.10
CA GLN A 403 -17.14 15.33 -10.51
C GLN A 403 -18.43 15.37 -11.34
N ALA A 404 -19.35 14.44 -11.13
CA ALA A 404 -20.62 14.39 -11.84
C ALA A 404 -21.51 15.59 -11.49
N TYR A 405 -21.62 15.95 -10.21
CA TYR A 405 -22.37 17.14 -9.78
C TYR A 405 -21.76 18.44 -10.31
N LEU A 406 -20.42 18.54 -10.33
CA LEU A 406 -19.74 19.68 -10.93
C LEU A 406 -20.02 19.78 -12.43
N ALA A 407 -20.00 18.65 -13.17
CA ALA A 407 -20.33 18.63 -14.60
C ALA A 407 -21.75 19.14 -14.88
N LEU A 408 -22.72 18.74 -14.05
CA LEU A 408 -24.09 19.27 -14.15
C LEU A 408 -24.15 20.79 -13.97
N HIS A 409 -23.45 21.33 -12.97
CA HIS A 409 -23.41 22.77 -12.74
C HIS A 409 -22.70 23.55 -13.86
N LEU A 410 -21.62 22.98 -14.41
CA LEU A 410 -20.90 23.56 -15.55
C LEU A 410 -21.77 23.59 -16.82
N GLN A 411 -22.63 22.59 -17.00
CA GLN A 411 -23.59 22.53 -18.12
C GLN A 411 -24.73 23.54 -17.95
N ASP A 412 -25.23 23.73 -16.74
CA ASP A 412 -26.30 24.68 -16.40
C ASP A 412 -26.07 25.26 -14.99
N ALA A 413 -25.70 26.53 -14.93
CA ALA A 413 -25.38 27.24 -13.69
C ALA A 413 -26.55 27.30 -12.68
N ASN A 414 -27.79 27.01 -13.10
CA ASN A 414 -28.93 26.90 -12.19
C ASN A 414 -28.92 25.59 -11.37
N LYS A 415 -28.16 24.58 -11.79
CA LYS A 415 -28.04 23.33 -11.03
C LYS A 415 -27.20 23.56 -9.77
N PRO A 416 -27.57 22.96 -8.62
CA PRO A 416 -26.90 23.25 -7.36
C PRO A 416 -25.46 22.73 -7.36
N ILE A 417 -24.50 23.59 -6.98
CA ILE A 417 -23.09 23.20 -6.84
C ILE A 417 -22.74 22.63 -5.45
N ALA A 418 -23.57 22.88 -4.44
CA ALA A 418 -23.34 22.45 -3.07
C ALA A 418 -23.09 20.92 -2.92
N PRO A 419 -23.80 20.02 -3.64
CA PRO A 419 -23.48 18.60 -3.60
C PRO A 419 -22.04 18.31 -4.05
N ALA A 420 -21.55 18.97 -5.11
CA ALA A 420 -20.16 18.75 -5.56
C ALA A 420 -19.14 19.11 -4.47
N VAL A 421 -19.37 20.21 -3.76
CA VAL A 421 -18.52 20.66 -2.65
C VAL A 421 -18.50 19.62 -1.53
N GLN A 422 -19.67 19.15 -1.08
CA GLN A 422 -19.77 18.15 -0.01
C GLN A 422 -19.04 16.85 -0.35
N GLU A 423 -19.18 16.40 -1.59
CA GLU A 423 -18.53 15.18 -2.06
C GLU A 423 -16.99 15.34 -2.11
N PHE A 424 -16.47 16.49 -2.56
CA PHE A 424 -15.02 16.74 -2.53
C PHE A 424 -14.47 16.92 -1.10
N GLU A 425 -15.22 17.54 -0.20
CA GLU A 425 -14.86 17.62 1.22
C GLU A 425 -14.78 16.23 1.86
N ALA A 426 -15.70 15.32 1.52
CA ALA A 426 -15.65 13.93 1.98
C ALA A 426 -14.41 13.16 1.46
N VAL A 427 -13.92 13.48 0.26
CA VAL A 427 -12.64 12.92 -0.24
C VAL A 427 -11.47 13.37 0.62
N ILE A 428 -11.43 14.65 0.99
CA ILE A 428 -10.38 15.23 1.84
C ILE A 428 -10.45 14.63 3.25
N GLU A 429 -11.65 14.46 3.81
CA GLU A 429 -11.84 13.76 5.08
C GLU A 429 -11.34 12.31 5.02
N GLY A 430 -11.61 11.61 3.92
CA GLY A 430 -11.14 10.24 3.69
C GLY A 430 -9.62 10.09 3.54
N TYR A 431 -8.91 11.17 3.20
CA TYR A 431 -7.44 11.22 3.24
C TYR A 431 -6.90 11.28 4.67
N GLY A 432 -7.67 11.88 5.59
CA GLY A 432 -7.41 11.87 7.03
C GLY A 432 -6.06 12.47 7.40
N ASP A 433 -5.73 13.65 6.88
CA ASP A 433 -4.46 14.36 7.15
C ASP A 433 -3.20 13.52 6.92
N GLY A 434 -3.24 12.63 5.92
CA GLY A 434 -2.12 11.77 5.55
C GLY A 434 -2.12 10.39 6.20
N GLU A 435 -3.14 10.05 6.99
CA GLU A 435 -3.33 8.68 7.47
C GLU A 435 -3.56 7.69 6.32
N ASN A 436 -4.27 8.12 5.27
CA ASN A 436 -4.54 7.30 4.08
C ASN A 436 -3.77 7.79 2.85
N GLN A 437 -2.48 7.47 2.78
CA GLN A 437 -1.62 7.88 1.66
C GLN A 437 -2.07 7.33 0.28
N ARG A 438 -2.88 6.27 0.23
CA ARG A 438 -3.37 5.67 -1.03
C ARG A 438 -4.28 6.61 -1.82
N VAL A 439 -4.99 7.50 -1.14
CA VAL A 439 -5.92 8.46 -1.76
C VAL A 439 -5.37 9.88 -1.80
N ARG A 440 -4.06 10.08 -1.55
CA ARG A 440 -3.40 11.39 -1.56
C ARG A 440 -3.67 12.18 -2.84
N GLU A 441 -3.52 11.53 -4.00
CA GLU A 441 -3.72 12.19 -5.29
C GLU A 441 -5.19 12.56 -5.51
N LEU A 442 -6.14 11.72 -5.05
CA LEU A 442 -7.57 12.05 -5.09
C LEU A 442 -7.90 13.24 -4.20
N ALA A 443 -7.31 13.33 -3.01
CA ALA A 443 -7.47 14.47 -2.11
C ALA A 443 -6.90 15.75 -2.72
N ALA A 444 -5.73 15.68 -3.36
CA ALA A 444 -5.16 16.81 -4.09
C ALA A 444 -6.06 17.27 -5.24
N GLU A 445 -6.58 16.33 -6.03
CA GLU A 445 -7.54 16.65 -7.10
C GLU A 445 -8.86 17.21 -6.55
N ALA A 446 -9.34 16.74 -5.40
CA ALA A 446 -10.52 17.26 -4.73
C ALA A 446 -10.33 18.72 -4.30
N HIS A 447 -9.19 19.04 -3.66
CA HIS A 447 -8.79 20.43 -3.39
C HIS A 447 -8.76 21.25 -4.68
N ALA A 448 -8.14 20.75 -5.76
CA ALA A 448 -8.12 21.49 -7.03
C ALA A 448 -9.52 21.71 -7.65
N ARG A 449 -10.47 20.79 -7.46
CA ARG A 449 -11.87 20.96 -7.90
C ARG A 449 -12.60 21.98 -7.02
N LEU A 450 -12.40 21.98 -5.71
CA LEU A 450 -12.89 23.03 -4.81
C LEU A 450 -12.33 24.39 -5.18
N GLY A 451 -11.03 24.48 -5.49
CA GLY A 451 -10.39 25.70 -5.99
C GLY A 451 -11.09 26.26 -7.22
N ARG A 452 -11.46 25.38 -8.18
CA ARG A 452 -12.23 25.76 -9.38
C ARG A 452 -13.65 26.22 -9.03
N ILE A 453 -14.32 25.57 -8.09
CA ILE A 453 -15.66 25.98 -7.65
C ILE A 453 -15.61 27.37 -7.01
N TYR A 454 -14.61 27.61 -6.16
CA TYR A 454 -14.44 28.89 -5.48
C TYR A 454 -14.02 30.03 -6.42
N SER A 455 -13.28 29.74 -7.49
CA SER A 455 -12.96 30.75 -8.51
C SER A 455 -14.20 31.22 -9.26
N MET A 456 -15.11 30.31 -9.61
CA MET A 456 -16.37 30.65 -10.32
C MET A 456 -17.37 31.40 -9.43
N THR A 457 -17.33 31.17 -8.11
CA THR A 457 -18.26 31.80 -7.15
C THR A 457 -17.73 33.11 -6.57
N GLY A 458 -16.58 33.62 -7.06
CA GLY A 458 -16.02 34.91 -6.68
C GLY A 458 -15.27 34.92 -5.35
N THR A 459 -14.84 33.76 -4.85
CA THR A 459 -14.09 33.62 -3.59
C THR A 459 -12.61 33.31 -3.84
N SER A 460 -11.91 34.24 -4.52
CA SER A 460 -10.54 34.05 -5.00
C SER A 460 -9.53 33.63 -3.93
N ASP A 461 -9.63 34.16 -2.70
CA ASP A 461 -8.72 33.78 -1.60
C ASP A 461 -8.87 32.31 -1.19
N ARG A 462 -10.12 31.81 -1.18
CA ARG A 462 -10.38 30.38 -0.93
C ARG A 462 -9.86 29.54 -2.09
N ALA A 463 -10.13 29.96 -3.32
CA ALA A 463 -9.65 29.27 -4.50
C ALA A 463 -8.11 29.11 -4.52
N ILE A 464 -7.39 30.19 -4.19
CA ILE A 464 -5.91 30.17 -4.08
C ILE A 464 -5.46 29.21 -2.98
N SER A 465 -6.13 29.22 -1.82
CA SER A 465 -5.80 28.33 -0.70
C SER A 465 -5.99 26.85 -1.09
N GLU A 466 -7.11 26.52 -1.73
CA GLU A 466 -7.39 25.16 -2.20
C GLU A 466 -6.37 24.68 -3.25
N TYR A 467 -6.00 25.52 -4.21
CA TYR A 467 -4.93 25.16 -5.15
C TYR A 467 -3.57 24.98 -4.46
N GLY A 468 -3.29 25.76 -3.41
CA GLY A 468 -2.10 25.59 -2.57
C GLY A 468 -2.04 24.21 -1.92
N TYR A 469 -3.12 23.78 -1.28
CA TYR A 469 -3.21 22.43 -0.70
C TYR A 469 -3.03 21.32 -1.75
N ALA A 470 -3.62 21.50 -2.94
CA ALA A 470 -3.43 20.55 -4.05
C ALA A 470 -1.96 20.44 -4.48
N ILE A 471 -1.23 21.57 -4.56
CA ILE A 471 0.20 21.60 -4.91
C ILE A 471 1.04 20.87 -3.86
N ASP A 472 0.79 21.13 -2.56
CA ASP A 472 1.53 20.54 -1.46
C ASP A 472 1.40 19.01 -1.44
N LEU A 473 0.21 18.50 -1.71
CA LEU A 473 -0.06 17.06 -1.78
C LEU A 473 0.56 16.39 -3.01
N LEU A 474 0.81 17.13 -4.09
CA LEU A 474 1.35 16.65 -5.37
C LEU A 474 2.86 16.89 -5.53
N TYR A 475 3.62 16.82 -4.44
CA TYR A 475 5.07 17.09 -4.41
C TYR A 475 5.92 16.30 -5.43
N ASP A 476 5.41 15.16 -5.90
CA ASP A 476 6.04 14.25 -6.88
C ASP A 476 5.43 14.35 -8.29
N ARG A 477 4.43 15.21 -8.52
CA ARG A 477 3.73 15.40 -9.80
C ARG A 477 3.91 16.83 -10.32
N LYS A 478 5.14 17.17 -10.72
CA LYS A 478 5.54 18.53 -11.13
C LYS A 478 4.66 19.18 -12.18
N GLU A 479 4.29 18.45 -13.23
CA GLU A 479 3.42 18.98 -14.29
C GLU A 479 2.05 19.39 -13.74
N ARG A 480 1.54 18.63 -12.76
CA ARG A 480 0.26 18.92 -12.13
C ARG A 480 0.34 20.09 -11.17
N GLN A 481 1.44 20.22 -10.44
CA GLN A 481 1.71 21.39 -9.61
C GLN A 481 1.74 22.66 -10.45
N GLN A 482 2.47 22.65 -11.57
CA GLN A 482 2.58 23.80 -12.46
C GLN A 482 1.21 24.28 -12.95
N LEU A 483 0.31 23.37 -13.33
CA LEU A 483 -1.05 23.73 -13.74
C LEU A 483 -1.81 24.49 -12.65
N PHE A 484 -1.64 24.12 -11.39
CA PHE A 484 -2.32 24.78 -10.27
C PHE A 484 -1.64 26.09 -9.88
N GLU A 485 -0.32 26.19 -10.00
CA GLU A 485 0.43 27.44 -9.86
C GLU A 485 -0.02 28.48 -10.88
N GLU A 486 -0.19 28.08 -12.15
CA GLU A 486 -0.70 28.95 -13.21
C GLU A 486 -2.10 29.49 -12.88
N ARG A 487 -3.00 28.64 -12.37
CA ARG A 487 -4.34 29.07 -11.92
C ARG A 487 -4.30 30.04 -10.76
N ILE A 488 -3.41 29.83 -9.78
CA ILE A 488 -3.19 30.79 -8.69
C ILE A 488 -2.75 32.14 -9.25
N GLN A 489 -1.80 32.13 -10.19
CA GLN A 489 -1.27 33.36 -10.78
C GLN A 489 -2.33 34.12 -11.58
N GLU A 490 -3.21 33.41 -12.29
CA GLU A 490 -4.34 34.01 -13.00
C GLU A 490 -5.31 34.71 -12.05
N LEU A 491 -5.66 34.06 -10.93
CA LEU A 491 -6.53 34.63 -9.91
C LEU A 491 -5.90 35.87 -9.25
N GLN A 492 -4.60 35.83 -8.96
CA GLN A 492 -3.87 36.98 -8.39
C GLN A 492 -3.81 38.16 -9.37
N ASN A 493 -3.75 37.88 -10.67
CA ASN A 493 -3.74 38.90 -11.72
C ASN A 493 -5.15 39.42 -12.08
N GLY A 494 -6.20 38.94 -11.39
CA GLY A 494 -7.58 39.38 -11.61
C GLY A 494 -8.24 38.81 -12.86
N LYS A 495 -7.67 37.75 -13.47
CA LYS A 495 -8.36 36.99 -14.53
C LYS A 495 -9.33 36.01 -13.89
N GLN A 496 -10.62 36.15 -14.18
CA GLN A 496 -11.65 35.16 -13.85
C GLN A 496 -12.00 34.35 -15.10
N TYR A 497 -12.28 33.06 -14.92
CA TYR A 497 -12.66 32.10 -15.97
C TYR A 497 -14.12 31.71 -15.87
#